data_AF-A0A2P5E7Y8-F1
#
_entry.id   AF-A0A2P5E7Y8-F1
#
_cell.length_a   1.000
_cell.length_b   1.000
_cell.length_c   1.000
_cell.angle_alpha   90.00
_cell.angle_beta   90.00
_cell.angle_gamma   90.00
#
_symmetry.space_group_name_H-M   'P 1'
#
loop_
_entity.id
_entity.type
_entity.pdbx_description
1 polymer ?
#
loop_
_entity_poly.entity_id
_entity_poly.type
_entity_poly.pdbx_seq_one_letter_code
_entity_poly.pdbx_strand_id
1 'polypeptide(L)'
;MQLEDDDELSPMEPNKRPENEEEEEEEHGILLYYKYTQIPDVEELLAFYSSNCNSLHLLGRVRLSPLGVNVTVGGKLCSLKHHIAAVESNPLFHGTDFKLATCPPPSNNRVAQECGFTSLSIRIVKELVTLHSNPMLKPPEISDAGKHLSALEFHSLLQKAGHSLDNDSPTQNKQLVLLDARNVYETRIGKFHAPNVETLDPGIRQYSDLPLWIDDNSDDLRGKCVLMYCTGGIRCEMASAYLRSKGAGFENVFQPSGIEPHLSCASPSPQEGSPPPSQRCKKKFAWLVAPNFSQRSETDWKIADCPFDSLQYQQQTDGFDASLAYLQDVYAQQGPFDGILGFSQGAAMAAAVCAKLGIQRGEMEFRFAILCSGFALKLPELLNGGLIKWPSLHIFGSDHGKDRQIANQASRELASLFDDGCSVTIQHDSGHIIPTRSPYIDQIKDFLQRFL
;
A
#
# COMPACT_ATOMS: atom_id res chain seq x y z
N MET A 1 -57.38 57.44 44.91
CA MET A 1 -57.45 57.04 43.49
C MET A 1 -56.06 57.34 42.93
N GLN A 2 -55.25 56.28 42.79
CA GLN A 2 -53.99 56.09 42.03
C GLN A 2 -52.97 57.26 42.06
N LEU A 3 -51.92 57.23 42.89
CA LEU A 3 -50.64 56.46 42.83
C LEU A 3 -49.82 56.71 41.55
N GLU A 4 -48.85 57.60 41.72
CA GLU A 4 -47.60 57.74 40.96
C GLU A 4 -46.51 56.81 41.52
N ASP A 5 -45.70 56.36 40.59
CA ASP A 5 -44.24 56.13 40.62
C ASP A 5 -43.55 54.89 41.23
N ASP A 6 -42.66 54.41 40.35
CA ASP A 6 -41.33 53.82 40.50
C ASP A 6 -41.11 52.30 40.65
N ASP A 7 -40.53 51.79 39.55
CA ASP A 7 -39.39 50.88 39.42
C ASP A 7 -39.35 49.57 40.23
N GLU A 8 -39.50 48.45 39.52
CA GLU A 8 -38.55 47.33 39.64
C GLU A 8 -38.60 46.45 38.37
N LEU A 9 -37.51 46.47 37.58
CA LEU A 9 -37.21 45.48 36.55
C LEU A 9 -37.01 44.11 37.21
N SER A 10 -37.89 43.14 36.93
CA SER A 10 -37.62 41.73 37.21
C SER A 10 -37.01 41.04 35.96
N PRO A 11 -36.07 40.10 36.10
CA PRO A 11 -35.41 39.46 34.96
C PRO A 11 -36.35 38.44 34.30
N MET A 12 -36.61 38.60 33.00
CA MET A 12 -37.25 37.55 32.20
C MET A 12 -36.38 36.29 32.21
N GLU A 13 -37.00 35.17 32.57
CA GLU A 13 -36.41 33.83 32.49
C GLU A 13 -35.92 33.54 31.06
N PRO A 14 -34.73 32.93 30.89
CA PRO A 14 -34.26 32.55 29.58
C PRO A 14 -35.10 31.39 29.04
N ASN A 15 -35.71 31.67 27.88
CA ASN A 15 -36.45 30.77 27.03
C ASN A 15 -35.72 29.41 26.89
N LYS A 16 -36.31 28.34 27.43
CA LYS A 16 -35.83 26.96 27.26
C LYS A 16 -35.78 26.62 25.77
N ARG A 17 -34.57 26.47 25.23
CA ARG A 17 -34.38 25.74 23.97
C ARG A 17 -34.88 24.31 24.16
N PRO A 18 -35.49 23.68 23.14
CA PRO A 18 -35.74 22.25 23.19
C PRO A 18 -34.37 21.56 23.21
N GLU A 19 -34.02 21.00 24.36
CA GLU A 19 -32.95 20.03 24.51
C GLU A 19 -33.48 18.65 24.10
N ASN A 20 -32.64 17.89 23.41
CA ASN A 20 -32.78 16.49 23.00
C ASN A 20 -33.64 16.22 21.74
N GLU A 21 -33.12 16.61 20.57
CA GLU A 21 -33.04 15.62 19.49
C GLU A 21 -31.80 14.78 19.81
N GLU A 22 -32.01 13.50 20.12
CA GLU A 22 -30.94 12.53 20.19
C GLU A 22 -30.24 12.54 18.83
N GLU A 23 -29.03 13.10 18.75
CA GLU A 23 -28.12 12.81 17.65
C GLU A 23 -27.87 11.29 17.71
N GLU A 24 -28.69 10.51 17.02
CA GLU A 24 -28.32 9.13 16.68
C GLU A 24 -26.92 9.22 16.09
N GLU A 25 -25.92 8.63 16.75
CA GLU A 25 -24.56 8.52 16.22
C GLU A 25 -24.67 7.85 14.84
N GLU A 26 -24.71 8.64 13.78
CA GLU A 26 -24.96 8.13 12.44
C GLU A 26 -23.80 7.21 12.06
N GLU A 27 -24.07 5.90 12.07
CA GLU A 27 -23.07 4.89 11.79
C GLU A 27 -22.50 5.10 10.38
N HIS A 28 -21.18 5.07 10.28
CA HIS A 28 -20.47 5.13 9.01
C HIS A 28 -20.03 3.73 8.58
N GLY A 29 -19.72 3.59 7.29
CA GLY A 29 -19.22 2.35 6.76
C GLY A 29 -18.37 2.52 5.53
N ILE A 30 -17.81 1.39 5.09
CA ILE A 30 -17.12 1.22 3.83
C ILE A 30 -17.81 0.08 3.10
N LEU A 31 -18.09 0.32 1.82
CA LEU A 31 -18.67 -0.64 0.89
C LEU A 31 -17.64 -0.97 -0.20
N LEU A 32 -17.39 -2.26 -0.37
CA LEU A 32 -16.55 -2.82 -1.42
C LEU A 32 -17.38 -3.78 -2.27
N TYR A 33 -17.32 -3.66 -3.58
CA TYR A 33 -17.85 -4.67 -4.50
C TYR A 33 -17.22 -4.55 -5.88
N TYR A 34 -17.35 -5.61 -6.67
CA TYR A 34 -17.03 -5.60 -8.09
C TYR A 34 -18.00 -6.50 -8.83
N LYS A 35 -18.16 -6.26 -10.13
CA LYS A 35 -18.92 -7.13 -11.02
C LYS A 35 -18.24 -7.10 -12.38
N TYR A 36 -17.82 -8.27 -12.86
CA TYR A 36 -17.48 -8.45 -14.26
C TYR A 36 -18.76 -8.77 -15.04
N THR A 37 -19.08 -7.92 -16.00
CA THR A 37 -20.23 -8.07 -16.90
C THR A 37 -20.03 -7.14 -18.09
N GLN A 38 -20.55 -7.50 -19.25
CA GLN A 38 -20.45 -6.63 -20.42
C GLN A 38 -21.32 -5.38 -20.20
N ILE A 39 -20.68 -4.21 -20.20
CA ILE A 39 -21.34 -2.91 -20.04
C ILE A 39 -21.61 -2.34 -21.43
N PRO A 40 -22.89 -2.23 -21.86
CA PRO A 40 -23.23 -1.73 -23.20
C PRO A 40 -22.84 -0.26 -23.40
N ASP A 41 -23.05 0.56 -22.37
CA ASP A 41 -22.75 2.00 -22.39
C ASP A 41 -22.05 2.39 -21.08
N VAL A 42 -20.75 2.68 -21.17
CA VAL A 42 -19.92 3.06 -20.02
C VAL A 42 -20.17 4.52 -19.63
N GLU A 43 -20.59 5.38 -20.56
CA GLU A 43 -20.88 6.79 -20.28
C GLU A 43 -22.19 6.94 -19.52
N GLU A 44 -23.21 6.15 -19.88
CA GLU A 44 -24.45 6.06 -19.09
C GLU A 44 -24.15 5.56 -17.67
N LEU A 45 -23.30 4.55 -17.54
CA LEU A 45 -22.89 4.02 -16.24
C LEU A 45 -22.10 5.05 -15.41
N LEU A 46 -21.23 5.83 -16.07
CA LEU A 46 -20.51 6.94 -15.45
C LEU A 46 -21.49 8.00 -14.93
N ALA A 47 -22.50 8.36 -15.71
CA ALA A 47 -23.54 9.30 -15.30
C ALA A 47 -24.33 8.77 -14.09
N PHE A 48 -24.72 7.49 -14.11
CA PHE A 48 -25.39 6.82 -12.99
C PHE A 48 -24.56 6.91 -11.71
N TYR A 49 -23.30 6.47 -11.73
CA TYR A 49 -22.44 6.49 -10.54
C TYR A 49 -22.16 7.91 -10.07
N SER A 50 -21.96 8.85 -10.99
CA SER A 50 -21.72 10.25 -10.65
C SER A 50 -22.94 10.86 -9.96
N SER A 51 -24.14 10.66 -10.50
CA SER A 51 -25.37 11.17 -9.90
C SER A 51 -25.65 10.52 -8.54
N ASN A 52 -25.60 9.18 -8.48
CA ASN A 52 -25.97 8.42 -7.30
C ASN A 52 -24.99 8.62 -6.13
N CYS A 53 -23.68 8.57 -6.38
CA CYS A 53 -22.70 8.77 -5.31
C CYS A 53 -22.69 10.22 -4.80
N ASN A 54 -22.88 11.22 -5.67
CA ASN A 54 -22.93 12.62 -5.25
C ASN A 54 -24.20 12.95 -4.45
N SER A 55 -25.37 12.47 -4.87
CA SER A 55 -26.63 12.71 -4.14
C SER A 55 -26.64 12.07 -2.74
N LEU A 56 -25.89 10.98 -2.58
CA LEU A 56 -25.74 10.24 -1.32
C LEU A 56 -24.54 10.69 -0.48
N HIS A 57 -23.80 11.70 -0.95
CA HIS A 57 -22.57 12.22 -0.32
C HIS A 57 -21.51 11.13 -0.05
N LEU A 58 -21.38 10.16 -0.97
CA LEU A 58 -20.40 9.09 -0.87
C LEU A 58 -19.03 9.53 -1.39
N LEU A 59 -17.98 9.10 -0.69
CA LEU A 59 -16.58 9.36 -1.04
C LEU A 59 -15.89 8.05 -1.40
N GLY A 60 -14.76 8.11 -2.10
CA GLY A 60 -13.96 6.94 -2.45
C GLY A 60 -13.72 6.80 -3.94
N ARG A 61 -13.69 5.57 -4.45
CA ARG A 61 -13.23 5.25 -5.79
C ARG A 61 -14.20 4.33 -6.52
N VAL A 62 -14.52 4.70 -7.75
CA VAL A 62 -15.31 3.90 -8.69
C VAL A 62 -14.48 3.75 -9.97
N ARG A 63 -14.27 2.53 -10.41
CA ARG A 63 -13.61 2.20 -11.67
C ARG A 63 -14.62 1.53 -12.59
N LEU A 64 -14.79 2.08 -13.78
CA LEU A 64 -15.72 1.61 -14.79
C LEU A 64 -14.93 1.13 -16.01
N SER A 65 -15.35 0.01 -16.59
CA SER A 65 -14.78 -0.56 -17.80
C SER A 65 -15.92 -1.14 -18.64
N PRO A 66 -15.75 -1.30 -19.96
CA PRO A 66 -16.65 -2.13 -20.76
C PRO A 66 -16.83 -3.55 -20.20
N LEU A 67 -15.89 -4.03 -19.39
CA LEU A 67 -15.92 -5.36 -18.77
C LEU A 67 -16.54 -5.38 -17.35
N GLY A 68 -16.99 -4.24 -16.82
CA GLY A 68 -17.69 -4.19 -15.54
C GLY A 68 -17.33 -3.02 -14.63
N VAL A 69 -17.43 -3.25 -13.31
CA VAL A 69 -17.19 -2.23 -12.28
C VAL A 69 -16.36 -2.75 -11.10
N ASN A 70 -15.60 -1.85 -10.48
CA ASN A 70 -14.90 -2.07 -9.22
C ASN A 70 -15.04 -0.83 -8.33
N VAL A 71 -15.68 -1.00 -7.18
CA VAL A 71 -16.17 0.09 -6.35
C VAL A 71 -15.69 -0.07 -4.91
N THR A 72 -15.16 1.02 -4.36
CA THR A 72 -14.86 1.17 -2.95
C THR A 72 -15.32 2.55 -2.50
N VAL A 73 -16.45 2.62 -1.81
CA VAL A 73 -17.05 3.89 -1.36
C VAL A 73 -17.32 3.86 0.14
N GLY A 74 -17.25 5.02 0.78
CA GLY A 74 -17.52 5.18 2.21
C GLY A 74 -18.43 6.39 2.45
N GLY A 75 -19.15 6.34 3.57
CA GLY A 75 -20.11 7.36 3.96
C GLY A 75 -21.06 6.86 5.04
N LYS A 76 -22.19 7.54 5.22
CA LYS A 76 -23.25 7.13 6.14
C LYS A 76 -23.79 5.75 5.74
N LEU A 77 -24.08 4.90 6.73
CA LEU A 77 -24.57 3.55 6.49
C LEU A 77 -25.91 3.54 5.74
N CYS A 78 -26.80 4.48 6.03
CA CYS A 78 -28.06 4.68 5.29
C CYS A 78 -27.80 5.03 3.82
N SER A 79 -26.85 5.93 3.53
CA SER A 79 -26.44 6.27 2.16
C SER A 79 -25.87 5.06 1.43
N LEU A 80 -25.04 4.24 2.08
CA LEU A 80 -24.49 3.02 1.48
C LEU A 80 -25.59 2.01 1.14
N LYS A 81 -26.60 1.84 2.01
CA LYS A 81 -27.75 0.96 1.75
C LYS A 81 -28.59 1.46 0.57
N HIS A 82 -28.85 2.76 0.47
CA HIS A 82 -29.52 3.34 -0.70
C HIS A 82 -28.71 3.15 -1.98
N HIS A 83 -27.38 3.29 -1.90
CA HIS A 83 -26.50 3.02 -3.03
C HIS A 83 -26.58 1.57 -3.50
N ILE A 84 -26.56 0.60 -2.56
CA ILE A 84 -26.72 -0.83 -2.86
C ILE A 84 -28.05 -1.06 -3.58
N ALA A 85 -29.16 -0.58 -3.04
CA ALA A 85 -30.48 -0.75 -3.65
C ALA A 85 -30.56 -0.15 -5.06
N ALA A 86 -29.96 1.03 -5.27
CA ALA A 86 -29.90 1.66 -6.60
C ALA A 86 -29.08 0.82 -7.60
N VAL A 87 -27.94 0.26 -7.18
CA VAL A 87 -27.11 -0.60 -8.02
C VAL A 87 -27.83 -1.92 -8.32
N GLU A 88 -28.47 -2.54 -7.34
CA GLU A 88 -29.23 -3.78 -7.50
C GLU A 88 -30.46 -3.63 -8.38
N SER A 89 -31.06 -2.43 -8.44
CA SER A 89 -32.18 -2.17 -9.34
C SER A 89 -31.81 -2.28 -10.82
N ASN A 90 -30.53 -2.20 -11.16
CA ASN A 90 -30.04 -2.39 -12.51
C ASN A 90 -29.75 -3.89 -12.75
N PRO A 91 -30.40 -4.53 -13.74
CA PRO A 91 -30.23 -5.97 -14.02
C PRO A 91 -28.78 -6.41 -14.30
N LEU A 92 -27.92 -5.50 -14.78
CA LEU A 92 -26.49 -5.77 -15.01
C LEU A 92 -25.75 -6.16 -13.72
N PHE A 93 -26.22 -5.69 -12.57
CA PHE A 93 -25.59 -5.89 -11.27
C PHE A 93 -26.35 -6.85 -10.36
N HIS A 94 -27.32 -7.61 -10.88
CA HIS A 94 -27.97 -8.68 -10.12
C HIS A 94 -26.94 -9.71 -9.60
N GLY A 95 -27.13 -10.15 -8.36
CA GLY A 95 -26.24 -11.09 -7.68
C GLY A 95 -24.83 -10.55 -7.46
N THR A 96 -24.66 -9.24 -7.32
CA THR A 96 -23.39 -8.64 -6.90
C THR A 96 -23.17 -8.91 -5.42
N ASP A 97 -21.95 -9.30 -5.07
CA ASP A 97 -21.52 -9.52 -3.68
C ASP A 97 -21.08 -8.18 -3.05
N PHE A 98 -21.99 -7.57 -2.28
CA PHE A 98 -21.75 -6.30 -1.59
C PHE A 98 -21.13 -6.51 -0.21
N LYS A 99 -19.88 -6.09 -0.04
CA LYS A 99 -19.15 -6.19 1.23
C LYS A 99 -19.25 -4.88 1.98
N LEU A 100 -20.23 -4.80 2.88
CA LEU A 100 -20.46 -3.65 3.74
C LEU A 100 -19.84 -3.88 5.12
N ALA A 101 -18.95 -2.99 5.54
CA ALA A 101 -18.35 -3.00 6.87
C ALA A 101 -18.64 -1.69 7.60
N THR A 102 -19.06 -1.77 8.86
CA THR A 102 -19.24 -0.60 9.72
C THR A 102 -17.90 -0.10 10.24
N CYS A 103 -17.73 1.21 10.32
CA CYS A 103 -16.53 1.83 10.86
C CYS A 103 -16.85 3.20 11.44
N PRO A 104 -16.13 3.66 12.48
CA PRO A 104 -16.27 5.04 12.92
C PRO A 104 -15.83 6.01 11.81
N PRO A 105 -16.38 7.23 11.77
CA PRO A 105 -15.89 8.25 10.85
C PRO A 105 -14.41 8.56 11.11
N PRO A 106 -13.69 9.09 10.10
CA PRO A 106 -12.31 9.52 10.28
C PRO A 106 -12.23 10.51 11.44
N SER A 107 -11.34 10.27 12.40
CA SER A 107 -11.22 11.11 13.59
C SER A 107 -10.72 12.53 13.31
N ASN A 108 -10.12 12.76 12.13
CA ASN A 108 -9.72 14.07 11.64
C ASN A 108 -9.46 14.04 10.11
N ASN A 109 -9.24 15.22 9.53
CA ASN A 109 -8.98 15.40 8.10
C ASN A 109 -7.72 14.68 7.60
N ARG A 110 -6.69 14.51 8.46
CA ARG A 110 -5.47 13.80 8.07
C ARG A 110 -5.76 12.31 7.88
N VAL A 111 -6.48 11.68 8.81
CA VAL A 111 -6.91 10.28 8.70
C VAL A 111 -7.81 10.10 7.48
N ALA A 112 -8.76 11.02 7.25
CA ALA A 112 -9.60 11.00 6.05
C ALA A 112 -8.75 11.01 4.76
N GLN A 113 -7.71 11.85 4.72
CA GLN A 113 -6.80 11.96 3.59
C GLN A 113 -5.96 10.69 3.39
N GLU A 114 -5.41 10.13 4.47
CA GLU A 114 -4.63 8.88 4.44
C GLU A 114 -5.48 7.69 4.01
N CYS A 115 -6.76 7.62 4.42
CA CYS A 115 -7.69 6.59 3.98
C CYS A 115 -8.17 6.76 2.53
N GLY A 116 -7.88 7.91 1.88
CA GLY A 116 -8.27 8.16 0.49
C GLY A 116 -9.76 8.42 0.28
N PHE A 117 -10.52 8.68 1.35
CA PHE A 117 -11.96 9.00 1.31
C PHE A 117 -12.19 10.50 1.57
N THR A 118 -11.36 11.37 0.98
CA THR A 118 -11.55 12.83 1.03
C THR A 118 -12.33 13.36 -0.17
N SER A 119 -12.44 12.57 -1.22
CA SER A 119 -13.14 12.93 -2.45
C SER A 119 -13.69 11.67 -3.12
N LEU A 120 -14.66 11.87 -4.00
CA LEU A 120 -15.14 10.85 -4.92
C LEU A 120 -14.31 10.90 -6.21
N SER A 121 -13.74 9.76 -6.61
CA SER A 121 -13.02 9.61 -7.87
C SER A 121 -13.66 8.50 -8.69
N ILE A 122 -14.38 8.89 -9.75
CA ILE A 122 -14.95 7.97 -10.73
C ILE A 122 -14.11 8.04 -12.01
N ARG A 123 -13.63 6.90 -12.50
CA ARG A 123 -12.76 6.84 -13.68
C ARG A 123 -13.15 5.69 -14.60
N ILE A 124 -13.20 5.99 -15.89
CA ILE A 124 -13.20 4.97 -16.94
C ILE A 124 -11.77 4.43 -17.07
N VAL A 125 -11.63 3.11 -17.03
CA VAL A 125 -10.35 2.39 -17.09
C VAL A 125 -10.44 1.27 -18.11
N LYS A 126 -9.29 0.92 -18.70
CA LYS A 126 -9.21 -0.25 -19.59
C LYS A 126 -9.48 -1.54 -18.82
N GLU A 127 -8.79 -1.71 -17.70
CA GLU A 127 -8.91 -2.87 -16.82
C GLU A 127 -9.35 -2.43 -15.42
N LEU A 128 -10.30 -3.16 -14.82
CA LEU A 128 -10.76 -2.88 -13.45
C LEU A 128 -9.62 -3.02 -12.43
N VAL A 129 -8.72 -3.97 -12.70
CA VAL A 129 -7.43 -4.16 -12.02
C VAL A 129 -6.39 -4.45 -13.07
N THR A 130 -5.27 -3.70 -13.04
CA THR A 130 -4.21 -3.78 -14.05
C THR A 130 -3.39 -5.05 -13.89
N LEU A 131 -3.64 -6.07 -14.71
CA LEU A 131 -2.95 -7.37 -14.62
C LEU A 131 -1.52 -7.31 -15.19
N HIS A 132 -1.30 -6.52 -16.24
CA HIS A 132 0.03 -6.37 -16.85
C HIS A 132 0.37 -4.89 -17.07
N SER A 133 1.65 -4.57 -16.95
CA SER A 133 2.17 -3.24 -17.27
C SER A 133 2.14 -2.95 -18.77
N ASN A 134 2.19 -4.00 -19.61
CA ASN A 134 2.11 -3.92 -21.07
C ASN A 134 0.90 -4.71 -21.58
N PRO A 135 0.22 -4.25 -22.65
CA PRO A 135 -0.92 -4.98 -23.21
C PRO A 135 -0.51 -6.38 -23.66
N MET A 136 -1.19 -7.42 -23.15
CA MET A 136 -1.02 -8.78 -23.67
C MET A 136 -1.66 -8.92 -25.05
N LEU A 137 -1.05 -9.74 -25.92
CA LEU A 137 -1.63 -10.12 -27.21
C LEU A 137 -2.99 -10.82 -27.04
N LYS A 138 -3.13 -11.62 -25.98
CA LYS A 138 -4.38 -12.28 -25.59
C LYS A 138 -4.55 -12.17 -24.06
N PRO A 139 -5.39 -11.26 -23.56
CA PRO A 139 -5.67 -11.19 -22.13
C PRO A 139 -6.47 -12.44 -21.69
N PRO A 140 -6.33 -12.88 -20.42
CA PRO A 140 -7.12 -13.98 -19.91
C PRO A 140 -8.60 -13.59 -19.84
N GLU A 141 -9.48 -14.55 -20.11
CA GLU A 141 -10.93 -14.34 -20.07
C GLU A 141 -11.48 -14.62 -18.67
N ILE A 142 -12.42 -13.80 -18.22
CA ILE A 142 -13.03 -13.97 -16.89
C ILE A 142 -13.75 -15.31 -16.73
N SER A 143 -14.26 -15.89 -17.82
CA SER A 143 -14.85 -17.23 -17.86
C SER A 143 -13.85 -18.34 -17.48
N ASP A 144 -12.56 -18.07 -17.61
CA ASP A 144 -11.48 -18.98 -17.22
C ASP A 144 -11.02 -18.77 -15.77
N ALA A 145 -11.67 -17.90 -14.98
CA ALA A 145 -11.34 -17.71 -13.58
C ALA A 145 -11.44 -19.02 -12.77
N GLY A 146 -10.67 -19.09 -11.68
CA GLY A 146 -10.66 -20.23 -10.77
C GLY A 146 -12.01 -20.46 -10.13
N LYS A 147 -12.25 -21.68 -9.67
CA LYS A 147 -13.52 -22.04 -9.03
C LYS A 147 -13.68 -21.31 -7.70
N HIS A 148 -14.81 -20.62 -7.53
CA HIS A 148 -15.16 -19.98 -6.26
C HIS A 148 -15.56 -21.02 -5.20
N LEU A 149 -15.09 -20.80 -3.97
CA LEU A 149 -15.35 -21.61 -2.79
C LEU A 149 -15.91 -20.72 -1.68
N SER A 150 -16.94 -21.17 -0.97
CA SER A 150 -17.35 -20.50 0.27
C SER A 150 -16.21 -20.44 1.29
N ALA A 151 -16.30 -19.50 2.25
CA ALA A 151 -15.31 -19.38 3.31
C ALA A 151 -15.13 -20.71 4.09
N LEU A 152 -16.22 -21.44 4.33
CA LEU A 152 -16.21 -22.73 5.00
C LEU A 152 -15.52 -23.82 4.16
N GLU A 153 -15.80 -23.89 2.86
CA GLU A 153 -15.13 -24.83 1.95
C GLU A 153 -13.64 -24.54 1.86
N PHE A 154 -13.27 -23.26 1.70
CA PHE A 154 -11.89 -22.81 1.65
C PHE A 154 -11.12 -23.21 2.92
N HIS A 155 -11.70 -22.93 4.10
CA HIS A 155 -11.11 -23.30 5.38
C HIS A 155 -11.00 -24.82 5.55
N SER A 156 -12.04 -25.56 5.17
CA SER A 156 -12.07 -27.03 5.25
C SER A 156 -11.00 -27.67 4.36
N LEU A 157 -10.74 -27.13 3.16
CA LEU A 157 -9.67 -27.62 2.29
C LEU A 157 -8.29 -27.39 2.90
N LEU A 158 -8.04 -26.21 3.48
CA LEU A 158 -6.78 -25.92 4.17
C LEU A 158 -6.54 -26.85 5.36
N GLN A 159 -7.58 -27.17 6.15
CA GLN A 159 -7.46 -28.12 7.25
C GLN A 159 -7.18 -29.55 6.76
N LYS A 160 -7.95 -30.04 5.77
CA LYS A 160 -7.84 -31.41 5.27
C LYS A 160 -6.49 -31.72 4.63
N ALA A 161 -5.91 -30.77 3.91
CA ALA A 161 -4.57 -30.94 3.33
C ALA A 161 -3.51 -31.22 4.40
N GLY A 162 -3.72 -30.72 5.63
CA GLY A 162 -2.84 -30.99 6.75
C GLY A 162 -2.96 -32.37 7.40
N HIS A 163 -4.00 -33.14 7.07
CA HIS A 163 -4.24 -34.47 7.63
C HIS A 163 -3.89 -35.61 6.66
N SER A 164 -3.48 -35.33 5.42
CA SER A 164 -3.28 -36.34 4.38
C SER A 164 -1.87 -36.97 4.33
N LEU A 165 -1.04 -36.78 5.35
CA LEU A 165 0.32 -37.34 5.39
C LEU A 165 0.39 -38.82 5.84
N ASP A 166 -0.74 -39.44 6.23
CA ASP A 166 -0.73 -40.78 6.86
C ASP A 166 -1.44 -41.91 6.08
N ASN A 167 -1.78 -41.77 4.79
CA ASN A 167 -2.34 -42.92 4.05
C ASN A 167 -1.84 -43.08 2.61
N ASP A 168 -1.08 -44.16 2.42
CA ASP A 168 -0.69 -44.79 1.16
C ASP A 168 -1.93 -45.21 0.33
N SER A 169 -2.53 -44.27 -0.41
CA SER A 169 -3.44 -44.60 -1.51
C SER A 169 -2.97 -43.96 -2.81
N PRO A 170 -2.84 -44.72 -3.92
CA PRO A 170 -2.24 -44.24 -5.17
C PRO A 170 -3.21 -43.45 -6.07
N THR A 171 -4.26 -42.84 -5.52
CA THR A 171 -5.17 -41.98 -6.28
C THR A 171 -4.79 -40.50 -6.12
N GLN A 172 -3.92 -40.02 -7.03
CA GLN A 172 -3.62 -38.60 -7.32
C GLN A 172 -3.80 -37.61 -6.16
N ASN A 173 -2.94 -37.69 -5.15
CA ASN A 173 -2.87 -36.65 -4.12
C ASN A 173 -2.14 -35.42 -4.69
N LYS A 174 -2.87 -34.56 -5.41
CA LYS A 174 -2.31 -33.30 -5.93
C LYS A 174 -1.97 -32.39 -4.75
N GLN A 175 -0.68 -32.04 -4.60
CA GLN A 175 -0.21 -31.16 -3.53
C GLN A 175 -0.99 -29.84 -3.53
N LEU A 176 -1.45 -29.41 -2.36
CA LEU A 176 -2.15 -28.13 -2.17
C LEU A 176 -1.14 -27.02 -1.88
N VAL A 177 -1.28 -25.89 -2.55
CA VAL A 177 -0.53 -24.66 -2.27
C VAL A 177 -1.47 -23.48 -2.12
N LEU A 178 -1.08 -22.52 -1.28
CA LEU A 178 -1.81 -21.30 -1.03
C LEU A 178 -1.03 -20.12 -1.61
N LEU A 179 -1.60 -19.38 -2.57
CA LEU A 179 -0.97 -18.24 -3.22
C LEU A 179 -1.58 -16.93 -2.72
N ASP A 180 -0.75 -16.07 -2.12
CA ASP A 180 -1.13 -14.70 -1.76
C ASP A 180 -0.99 -13.78 -2.98
N ALA A 181 -2.10 -13.41 -3.63
CA ALA A 181 -2.11 -12.55 -4.81
C ALA A 181 -2.09 -11.05 -4.47
N ARG A 182 -1.68 -10.69 -3.25
CA ARG A 182 -1.64 -9.30 -2.76
C ARG A 182 -0.25 -8.69 -2.89
N ASN A 183 -0.20 -7.37 -2.73
CA ASN A 183 1.07 -6.67 -2.68
C ASN A 183 1.74 -6.89 -1.32
N VAL A 184 3.08 -6.83 -1.29
CA VAL A 184 3.92 -7.08 -0.11
C VAL A 184 3.52 -6.25 1.12
N TYR A 185 3.02 -5.02 0.94
CA TYR A 185 2.58 -4.18 2.07
C TYR A 185 1.29 -4.70 2.72
N GLU A 186 0.41 -5.39 1.98
CA GLU A 186 -0.79 -6.02 2.52
C GLU A 186 -0.43 -7.31 3.26
N THR A 187 0.46 -8.10 2.67
CA THR A 187 0.94 -9.37 3.23
C THR A 187 1.68 -9.17 4.56
N ARG A 188 2.46 -8.08 4.68
CA ARG A 188 3.14 -7.70 5.94
C ARG A 188 2.19 -7.37 7.09
N ILE A 189 0.98 -6.89 6.80
CA ILE A 189 -0.03 -6.62 7.83
C ILE A 189 -0.58 -7.93 8.40
N GLY A 190 -0.76 -8.92 7.52
CA GLY A 190 -1.22 -10.25 7.90
C GLY A 190 -1.49 -11.10 6.66
N LYS A 191 -1.32 -12.41 6.82
CA LYS A 191 -1.57 -13.42 5.78
C LYS A 191 -2.19 -14.67 6.39
N PHE A 192 -2.86 -15.47 5.57
CA PHE A 192 -3.33 -16.76 6.02
C PHE A 192 -2.14 -17.61 6.47
N HIS A 193 -2.30 -18.27 7.61
CA HIS A 193 -1.33 -19.22 8.12
C HIS A 193 -1.97 -20.60 8.13
N ALA A 194 -1.43 -21.51 7.33
CA ALA A 194 -1.83 -22.90 7.28
C ALA A 194 -0.57 -23.74 7.51
N PRO A 195 -0.37 -24.32 8.71
CA PRO A 195 0.89 -24.99 9.09
C PRO A 195 1.34 -26.09 8.12
N ASN A 196 0.37 -26.75 7.48
CA ASN A 196 0.60 -27.93 6.65
C ASN A 196 0.37 -27.66 5.14
N VAL A 197 0.19 -26.38 4.76
CA VAL A 197 0.02 -25.98 3.36
C VAL A 197 1.06 -24.93 3.05
N GLU A 198 1.89 -25.21 2.05
CA GLU A 198 2.87 -24.25 1.57
C GLU A 198 2.16 -22.96 1.13
N THR A 199 2.54 -21.84 1.73
CA THR A 199 2.03 -20.52 1.36
C THR A 199 3.07 -19.80 0.51
N LEU A 200 2.77 -19.66 -0.78
CA LEU A 200 3.57 -18.93 -1.74
C LEU A 200 3.26 -17.44 -1.60
N ASP A 201 4.31 -16.67 -1.31
CA ASP A 201 4.29 -15.22 -1.12
C ASP A 201 5.15 -14.58 -2.22
N PRO A 202 4.53 -14.05 -3.30
CA PRO A 202 5.26 -13.49 -4.43
C PRO A 202 6.13 -12.27 -4.10
N GLY A 203 5.92 -11.62 -2.95
CA GLY A 203 6.67 -10.40 -2.59
C GLY A 203 6.47 -9.22 -3.56
N ILE A 204 5.43 -9.25 -4.40
CA ILE A 204 5.19 -8.26 -5.45
C ILE A 204 4.87 -6.89 -4.86
N ARG A 205 5.39 -5.83 -5.50
CA ARG A 205 5.09 -4.44 -5.08
C ARG A 205 3.79 -3.92 -5.66
N GLN A 206 3.46 -4.39 -6.86
CA GLN A 206 2.24 -4.07 -7.59
C GLN A 206 1.67 -5.34 -8.23
N TYR A 207 0.34 -5.40 -8.34
CA TYR A 207 -0.36 -6.57 -8.87
C TYR A 207 0.05 -6.92 -10.30
N SER A 208 0.48 -5.94 -11.10
CA SER A 208 0.96 -6.13 -12.46
C SER A 208 2.26 -6.94 -12.57
N ASP A 209 2.94 -7.21 -11.45
CA ASP A 209 4.13 -8.06 -11.39
C ASP A 209 3.77 -9.54 -11.16
N LEU A 210 2.53 -9.84 -10.74
CA LEU A 210 2.11 -11.21 -10.42
C LEU A 210 2.21 -12.18 -11.60
N PRO A 211 1.84 -11.81 -12.85
CA PRO A 211 1.96 -12.72 -13.99
C PRO A 211 3.40 -13.16 -14.25
N LEU A 212 4.36 -12.24 -14.16
CA LEU A 212 5.78 -12.55 -14.32
C LEU A 212 6.25 -13.52 -13.23
N TRP A 213 5.84 -13.28 -11.98
CA TRP A 213 6.12 -14.21 -10.89
C TRP A 213 5.51 -15.61 -11.15
N ILE A 214 4.27 -15.68 -11.65
CA ILE A 214 3.63 -16.94 -12.03
C ILE A 214 4.41 -17.64 -13.16
N ASP A 215 4.94 -16.89 -14.12
CA ASP A 215 5.75 -17.42 -15.21
C ASP A 215 7.04 -18.04 -14.68
N ASP A 216 7.77 -17.30 -13.84
CA ASP A 216 9.05 -17.72 -13.25
C ASP A 216 8.90 -18.89 -12.26
N ASN A 217 7.71 -19.06 -11.66
CA ASN A 217 7.41 -20.10 -10.67
C ASN A 217 6.40 -21.13 -11.22
N SER A 218 6.32 -21.28 -12.55
CA SER A 218 5.35 -22.19 -13.19
C SER A 218 5.52 -23.65 -12.75
N ASP A 219 6.75 -24.10 -12.49
CA ASP A 219 7.01 -25.47 -12.04
C ASP A 219 6.55 -25.71 -10.59
N ASP A 220 6.54 -24.67 -9.75
CA ASP A 220 6.02 -24.73 -8.38
C ASP A 220 4.49 -24.74 -8.32
N LEU A 221 3.82 -24.43 -9.43
CA LEU A 221 2.36 -24.37 -9.53
C LEU A 221 1.79 -25.53 -10.37
N ARG A 222 2.55 -26.04 -11.35
CA ARG A 222 2.07 -27.08 -12.28
C ARG A 222 1.74 -28.38 -11.56
N GLY A 223 0.57 -28.94 -11.86
CA GLY A 223 0.08 -30.20 -11.30
C GLY A 223 -0.46 -30.09 -9.86
N LYS A 224 -0.26 -28.93 -9.21
CA LYS A 224 -0.74 -28.66 -7.85
C LYS A 224 -2.20 -28.18 -7.85
N CYS A 225 -2.80 -28.22 -6.68
CA CYS A 225 -4.07 -27.56 -6.39
C CYS A 225 -3.75 -26.17 -5.81
N VAL A 226 -4.10 -25.10 -6.52
CA VAL A 226 -3.74 -23.73 -6.14
C VAL A 226 -4.95 -23.04 -5.51
N LEU A 227 -4.89 -22.78 -4.21
CA LEU A 227 -5.82 -21.87 -3.55
C LEU A 227 -5.24 -20.46 -3.62
N MET A 228 -5.95 -19.53 -4.26
CA MET A 228 -5.52 -18.15 -4.39
C MET A 228 -6.42 -17.23 -3.59
N TYR A 229 -5.84 -16.24 -2.90
CA TYR A 229 -6.62 -15.25 -2.18
C TYR A 229 -6.09 -13.83 -2.35
N CYS A 230 -6.99 -12.87 -2.18
CA CYS A 230 -6.69 -11.45 -2.06
C CYS A 230 -7.76 -10.79 -1.19
N THR A 231 -7.63 -9.48 -0.93
CA THR A 231 -8.52 -8.75 -0.01
C THR A 231 -9.99 -8.77 -0.43
N GLY A 232 -10.27 -8.59 -1.73
CA GLY A 232 -11.63 -8.37 -2.23
C GLY A 232 -12.16 -9.42 -3.19
N GLY A 233 -11.33 -10.36 -3.64
CA GLY A 233 -11.65 -11.34 -4.69
C GLY A 233 -11.21 -10.90 -6.09
N ILE A 234 -11.42 -9.62 -6.46
CA ILE A 234 -11.24 -9.13 -7.84
C ILE A 234 -9.87 -9.42 -8.50
N ARG A 235 -8.77 -9.45 -7.73
CA ARG A 235 -7.43 -9.81 -8.24
C ARG A 235 -7.31 -11.29 -8.53
N CYS A 236 -7.95 -12.13 -7.73
CA CYS A 236 -7.91 -13.58 -7.92
C CYS A 236 -8.63 -13.95 -9.21
N GLU A 237 -9.68 -13.24 -9.60
CA GLU A 237 -10.40 -13.50 -10.86
C GLU A 237 -9.47 -13.54 -12.07
N MET A 238 -8.75 -12.44 -12.29
CA MET A 238 -7.87 -12.31 -13.46
C MET A 238 -6.57 -13.11 -13.30
N ALA A 239 -6.04 -13.23 -12.08
CA ALA A 239 -4.81 -13.98 -11.83
C ALA A 239 -5.02 -15.50 -11.95
N SER A 240 -6.18 -16.01 -11.50
CA SER A 240 -6.52 -17.42 -11.67
C SER A 240 -6.86 -17.76 -13.12
N ALA A 241 -7.55 -16.86 -13.83
CA ALA A 241 -7.76 -16.99 -15.27
C ALA A 241 -6.43 -17.00 -16.04
N TYR A 242 -5.49 -16.11 -15.66
CA TYR A 242 -4.13 -16.11 -16.22
C TYR A 242 -3.42 -17.45 -15.98
N LEU A 243 -3.43 -17.93 -14.74
CA LEU A 243 -2.81 -19.21 -14.38
C LEU A 243 -3.40 -20.37 -15.19
N ARG A 244 -4.73 -20.46 -15.26
CA ARG A 244 -5.44 -21.50 -16.04
C ARG A 244 -5.15 -21.40 -17.54
N SER A 245 -4.96 -20.19 -18.08
CA SER A 245 -4.63 -19.99 -19.50
C SER A 245 -3.31 -20.62 -19.94
N LYS A 246 -2.42 -20.96 -18.99
CA LYS A 246 -1.18 -21.71 -19.27
C LYS A 246 -1.42 -23.16 -19.71
N GLY A 247 -2.65 -23.67 -19.59
CA GLY A 247 -3.04 -24.96 -20.14
C GLY A 247 -2.76 -26.15 -19.21
N ALA A 248 -2.29 -27.25 -19.79
CA ALA A 248 -2.22 -28.54 -19.11
C ALA A 248 -1.42 -28.49 -17.80
N GLY A 249 -2.03 -28.92 -16.70
CA GLY A 249 -1.45 -28.92 -15.37
C GLY A 249 -1.74 -27.67 -14.53
N PHE A 250 -2.46 -26.67 -15.05
CA PHE A 250 -2.84 -25.45 -14.32
C PHE A 250 -4.34 -25.31 -14.10
N GLU A 251 -5.11 -26.39 -14.25
CA GLU A 251 -6.57 -26.34 -14.25
C GLU A 251 -7.17 -26.18 -12.84
N ASN A 252 -6.46 -26.67 -11.82
CA ASN A 252 -6.95 -26.76 -10.44
C ASN A 252 -6.69 -25.47 -9.65
N VAL A 253 -7.38 -24.40 -10.02
CA VAL A 253 -7.27 -23.11 -9.31
C VAL A 253 -8.59 -22.80 -8.62
N PHE A 254 -8.51 -22.47 -7.34
CA PHE A 254 -9.64 -22.21 -6.46
C PHE A 254 -9.45 -20.87 -5.75
N GLN A 255 -10.54 -20.17 -5.45
CA GLN A 255 -10.52 -18.85 -4.85
C GLN A 255 -11.73 -18.65 -3.92
N PRO A 256 -11.63 -17.82 -2.86
CA PRO A 256 -12.77 -17.58 -1.99
C PRO A 256 -13.85 -16.76 -2.70
N SER A 257 -15.11 -17.16 -2.51
CA SER A 257 -16.34 -16.44 -2.89
C SER A 257 -16.52 -15.20 -2.03
N GLY A 258 -15.62 -14.23 -2.18
CA GLY A 258 -15.56 -13.08 -1.29
C GLY A 258 -15.13 -13.45 0.14
N ILE A 259 -14.45 -12.51 0.79
CA ILE A 259 -14.20 -12.64 2.24
C ILE A 259 -15.51 -12.21 2.90
N GLU A 260 -16.28 -13.15 3.44
CA GLU A 260 -17.36 -12.80 4.37
C GLU A 260 -16.76 -12.00 5.54
N PRO A 261 -17.44 -10.96 6.05
CA PRO A 261 -17.05 -10.29 7.29
C PRO A 261 -17.02 -11.21 8.52
N HIS A 262 -17.37 -12.49 8.38
CA HIS A 262 -17.33 -13.51 9.42
C HIS A 262 -15.91 -14.03 9.74
N LEU A 263 -14.87 -13.24 9.50
CA LEU A 263 -13.69 -13.22 10.37
C LEU A 263 -14.02 -12.48 11.69
N SER A 264 -15.10 -12.89 12.36
CA SER A 264 -15.06 -12.95 13.81
C SER A 264 -13.99 -13.98 14.11
N CYS A 265 -12.77 -13.54 14.39
CA CYS A 265 -11.73 -14.39 14.93
C CYS A 265 -12.36 -15.23 16.05
N ALA A 266 -12.63 -16.51 15.76
CA ALA A 266 -12.89 -17.51 16.78
C ALA A 266 -11.58 -17.58 17.56
N SER A 267 -11.52 -16.76 18.61
CA SER A 267 -10.41 -16.70 19.52
C SER A 267 -10.36 -18.07 20.18
N PRO A 268 -9.26 -18.84 20.08
CA PRO A 268 -9.03 -19.88 21.06
C PRO A 268 -9.03 -19.20 22.42
N SER A 269 -9.79 -19.75 23.36
CA SER A 269 -9.91 -19.27 24.73
C SER A 269 -8.53 -18.87 25.30
N PRO A 270 -8.38 -17.66 25.86
CA PRO A 270 -7.12 -17.23 26.44
C PRO A 270 -6.86 -18.07 27.70
N GLN A 271 -5.81 -18.88 27.67
CA GLN A 271 -5.17 -19.32 28.90
C GLN A 271 -4.43 -18.13 29.52
N GLU A 272 -4.59 -18.03 30.83
CA GLU A 272 -4.28 -16.90 31.69
C GLU A 272 -2.81 -16.46 31.63
N GLY A 273 -2.59 -15.14 31.59
CA GLY A 273 -1.25 -14.56 31.68
C GLY A 273 -1.22 -13.04 31.54
N SER A 274 -1.73 -12.32 32.55
CA SER A 274 -1.65 -10.87 32.82
C SER A 274 -2.50 -9.89 31.98
N PRO A 275 -3.12 -8.86 32.61
CA PRO A 275 -4.06 -7.96 31.94
C PRO A 275 -3.33 -6.84 31.15
N PRO A 276 -3.92 -6.34 30.05
CA PRO A 276 -3.47 -5.12 29.40
C PRO A 276 -3.78 -3.88 30.27
N PRO A 277 -2.99 -2.79 30.16
CA PRO A 277 -3.17 -1.61 31.00
C PRO A 277 -4.52 -0.92 30.76
N SER A 278 -5.19 -0.56 31.85
CA SER A 278 -6.59 -0.13 31.92
C SER A 278 -6.84 1.36 31.62
N GLN A 279 -5.97 2.04 30.87
CA GLN A 279 -6.20 3.43 30.48
C GLN A 279 -6.05 3.66 28.96
N ARG A 280 -7.21 3.98 28.37
CA ARG A 280 -7.47 4.45 26.99
C ARG A 280 -6.26 5.04 26.26
N CYS A 281 -5.60 4.25 25.41
CA CYS A 281 -4.68 4.77 24.41
C CYS A 281 -5.47 5.26 23.19
N LYS A 282 -5.65 6.58 23.04
CA LYS A 282 -6.44 7.22 21.96
C LYS A 282 -5.65 7.54 20.68
N LYS A 283 -4.41 7.07 20.51
CA LYS A 283 -3.59 7.35 19.32
C LYS A 283 -2.94 6.07 18.80
N LYS A 284 -3.22 5.73 17.53
CA LYS A 284 -2.48 4.70 16.80
C LYS A 284 -1.14 5.29 16.38
N PHE A 285 -0.06 4.89 17.03
CA PHE A 285 1.30 5.13 16.54
C PHE A 285 1.78 3.87 15.82
N ALA A 286 2.38 4.03 14.64
CA ALA A 286 3.17 2.98 14.02
C ALA A 286 4.61 3.12 14.53
N TRP A 287 5.21 2.00 14.96
CA TRP A 287 6.57 1.99 15.47
C TRP A 287 7.45 1.15 14.53
N LEU A 288 8.54 1.74 14.06
CA LEU A 288 9.61 1.02 13.39
C LEU A 288 10.52 0.45 14.47
N VAL A 289 10.65 -0.87 14.51
CA VAL A 289 11.57 -1.55 15.42
C VAL A 289 12.69 -2.16 14.58
N ALA A 290 13.94 -1.99 14.99
CA ALA A 290 15.06 -2.62 14.32
C ALA A 290 14.93 -4.16 14.36
N PRO A 291 15.38 -4.90 13.34
CA PRO A 291 15.20 -6.36 13.25
C PRO A 291 15.80 -7.15 14.41
N ASN A 292 16.74 -6.56 15.14
CA ASN A 292 17.50 -7.14 16.24
C ASN A 292 17.04 -6.64 17.64
N PHE A 293 15.88 -5.99 17.75
CA PHE A 293 15.36 -5.56 19.04
C PHE A 293 14.89 -6.75 19.87
N SER A 294 15.74 -7.22 20.78
CA SER A 294 15.38 -8.21 21.79
C SER A 294 14.83 -7.51 23.02
N GLN A 295 13.56 -7.75 23.33
CA GLN A 295 12.80 -7.18 24.44
C GLN A 295 13.28 -7.73 25.80
N ARG A 296 14.49 -7.36 26.25
CA ARG A 296 15.04 -7.74 27.56
C ARG A 296 15.79 -6.60 28.24
N SER A 297 15.07 -5.54 28.55
CA SER A 297 15.22 -4.75 29.78
C SER A 297 14.02 -3.83 29.86
N GLU A 298 13.49 -3.62 31.07
CA GLU A 298 12.50 -2.57 31.35
C GLU A 298 13.08 -1.22 30.92
N THR A 299 12.83 -0.82 29.68
CA THR A 299 13.11 0.54 29.22
C THR A 299 11.89 1.36 29.56
N ASP A 300 12.03 2.20 30.60
CA ASP A 300 11.11 3.30 30.86
C ASP A 300 11.00 4.14 29.58
N TRP A 301 9.83 4.04 28.94
CA TRP A 301 9.51 4.82 27.76
C TRP A 301 9.44 6.29 28.15
N LYS A 302 10.42 7.08 27.69
CA LYS A 302 10.41 8.53 27.88
C LYS A 302 9.60 9.17 26.76
N ILE A 303 8.61 9.97 27.12
CA ILE A 303 8.03 10.94 26.19
C ILE A 303 9.17 11.85 25.75
N ALA A 304 9.35 12.05 24.45
CA ALA A 304 10.30 13.03 23.97
C ALA A 304 9.90 14.41 24.53
N ASP A 305 10.79 15.04 25.28
CA ASP A 305 10.54 16.35 25.92
C ASP A 305 10.38 17.48 24.90
N CYS A 306 10.54 17.19 23.60
CA CYS A 306 10.48 18.13 22.50
C CYS A 306 9.53 17.68 21.37
N PRO A 307 8.93 18.62 20.62
CA PRO A 307 8.20 18.32 19.40
C PRO A 307 9.08 17.57 18.38
N PHE A 308 8.47 16.67 17.60
CA PHE A 308 9.15 16.02 16.47
C PHE A 308 9.57 17.07 15.45
N ASP A 309 10.88 17.23 15.27
CA ASP A 309 11.45 18.11 14.26
C ASP A 309 11.50 17.38 12.91
N SER A 310 10.69 17.82 11.95
CA SER A 310 10.71 17.26 10.59
C SER A 310 12.03 17.45 9.85
N LEU A 311 12.90 18.34 10.34
CA LEU A 311 14.24 18.59 9.82
C LEU A 311 15.34 17.90 10.65
N GLN A 312 14.99 17.05 11.62
CA GLN A 312 15.95 16.31 12.45
C GLN A 312 17.01 15.57 11.61
N TYR A 313 16.63 15.09 10.42
CA TYR A 313 17.54 14.42 9.49
C TYR A 313 18.75 15.27 9.08
N GLN A 314 18.66 16.61 9.16
CA GLN A 314 19.76 17.52 8.79
C GLN A 314 20.92 17.46 9.79
N GLN A 315 20.66 17.03 11.03
CA GLN A 315 21.63 17.01 12.12
C GLN A 315 21.99 15.60 12.60
N GLN A 316 21.19 14.59 12.23
CA GLN A 316 21.39 13.21 12.67
C GLN A 316 22.50 12.53 11.85
N THR A 317 23.69 12.47 12.43
CA THR A 317 24.86 11.81 11.81
C THR A 317 25.29 10.54 12.55
N ASP A 318 24.55 10.14 13.59
CA ASP A 318 24.86 8.97 14.41
C ASP A 318 24.78 7.68 13.57
N GLY A 319 25.75 6.79 13.79
CA GLY A 319 25.81 5.50 13.08
C GLY A 319 26.40 5.57 11.66
N PHE A 320 26.94 6.71 11.23
CA PHE A 320 27.61 6.85 9.93
C PHE A 320 28.74 5.84 9.76
N ASP A 321 29.68 5.79 10.71
CA ASP A 321 30.85 4.89 10.62
C ASP A 321 30.44 3.42 10.61
N ALA A 322 29.42 3.04 11.41
CA ALA A 322 28.88 1.69 11.41
C ALA A 322 28.21 1.33 10.07
N SER A 323 27.47 2.27 9.47
CA SER A 323 26.83 2.08 8.15
C SER A 323 27.88 1.96 7.05
N LEU A 324 28.95 2.75 7.12
CA LEU A 324 30.05 2.69 6.17
C LEU A 324 30.78 1.34 6.25
N ALA A 325 31.11 0.90 7.47
CA ALA A 325 31.75 -0.40 7.70
C ALA A 325 30.90 -1.54 7.13
N TYR A 326 29.59 -1.51 7.36
CA TYR A 326 28.67 -2.48 6.79
C TYR A 326 28.66 -2.46 5.24
N LEU A 327 28.66 -1.29 4.61
CA LEU A 327 28.72 -1.18 3.15
C LEU A 327 30.04 -1.71 2.58
N GLN A 328 31.16 -1.45 3.27
CA GLN A 328 32.47 -2.00 2.91
C GLN A 328 32.47 -3.53 3.01
N ASP A 329 31.92 -4.11 4.07
CA ASP A 329 31.80 -5.56 4.25
C ASP A 329 30.94 -6.20 3.14
N VAL A 330 29.80 -5.59 2.81
CA VAL A 330 28.93 -6.07 1.73
C VAL A 330 29.63 -5.99 0.37
N TYR A 331 30.32 -4.89 0.08
CA TYR A 331 31.07 -4.74 -1.16
C TYR A 331 32.18 -5.79 -1.27
N ALA A 332 32.91 -6.06 -0.19
CA ALA A 332 33.97 -7.07 -0.17
C ALA A 332 33.44 -8.50 -0.39
N GLN A 333 32.24 -8.81 0.10
CA GLN A 333 31.65 -10.15 0.00
C GLN A 333 30.88 -10.40 -1.29
N GLN A 334 30.19 -9.39 -1.81
CA GLN A 334 29.20 -9.53 -2.89
C GLN A 334 29.52 -8.68 -4.13
N GLY A 335 30.52 -7.81 -4.06
CA GLY A 335 30.95 -6.99 -5.18
C GLY A 335 31.77 -7.77 -6.22
N PRO A 336 32.27 -7.08 -7.26
CA PRO A 336 32.12 -5.64 -7.49
C PRO A 336 30.71 -5.26 -7.92
N PHE A 337 30.28 -4.04 -7.56
CA PHE A 337 29.02 -3.45 -8.02
C PHE A 337 29.32 -2.27 -8.95
N ASP A 338 28.64 -2.19 -10.09
CA ASP A 338 28.84 -1.09 -11.05
C ASP A 338 28.40 0.28 -10.50
N GLY A 339 27.52 0.34 -9.51
CA GLY A 339 27.01 1.61 -9.00
C GLY A 339 26.37 1.49 -7.63
N ILE A 340 26.16 2.65 -6.99
CA ILE A 340 25.45 2.77 -5.72
C ILE A 340 24.16 3.57 -5.91
N LEU A 341 23.05 3.09 -5.35
CA LEU A 341 21.78 3.82 -5.35
C LEU A 341 21.34 4.09 -3.92
N GLY A 342 20.98 5.33 -3.63
CA GLY A 342 20.42 5.75 -2.35
C GLY A 342 19.09 6.47 -2.52
N PHE A 343 18.20 6.31 -1.53
CA PHE A 343 16.94 7.06 -1.42
C PHE A 343 16.86 7.75 -0.05
N SER A 344 16.46 9.03 -0.02
CA SER A 344 16.33 9.82 1.20
C SER A 344 17.65 9.82 2.01
N GLN A 345 17.66 9.37 3.26
CA GLN A 345 18.89 9.20 4.04
C GLN A 345 19.93 8.30 3.36
N GLY A 346 19.50 7.27 2.61
CA GLY A 346 20.40 6.43 1.83
C GLY A 346 21.11 7.20 0.71
N ALA A 347 20.47 8.24 0.14
CA ALA A 347 21.10 9.10 -0.85
C ALA A 347 22.15 10.02 -0.20
N ALA A 348 21.88 10.54 1.00
CA ALA A 348 22.89 11.28 1.77
C ALA A 348 24.12 10.38 2.08
N MET A 349 23.88 9.13 2.47
CA MET A 349 24.94 8.14 2.71
C MET A 349 25.74 7.83 1.42
N ALA A 350 25.06 7.54 0.31
CA ALA A 350 25.72 7.26 -0.96
C ALA A 350 26.57 8.44 -1.44
N ALA A 351 26.09 9.68 -1.29
CA ALA A 351 26.87 10.86 -1.60
C ALA A 351 28.10 11.03 -0.68
N ALA A 352 27.97 10.73 0.61
CA ALA A 352 29.10 10.73 1.55
C ALA A 352 30.14 9.65 1.20
N VAL A 353 29.70 8.48 0.74
CA VAL A 353 30.59 7.43 0.20
C VAL A 353 31.33 7.96 -1.03
N CYS A 354 30.65 8.56 -2.00
CA CYS A 354 31.29 9.15 -3.18
C CYS A 354 32.32 10.24 -2.80
N ALA A 355 31.97 11.11 -1.85
CA ALA A 355 32.87 12.15 -1.36
C ALA A 355 34.11 11.56 -0.68
N LYS A 356 33.94 10.55 0.18
CA LYS A 356 35.06 9.87 0.86
C LYS A 356 35.95 9.09 -0.10
N LEU A 357 35.38 8.39 -1.09
CA LEU A 357 36.13 7.69 -2.15
C LEU A 357 36.91 8.66 -3.04
N GLY A 358 36.38 9.86 -3.27
CA GLY A 358 37.12 10.94 -3.95
C GLY A 358 38.37 11.40 -3.20
N ILE A 359 38.42 11.21 -1.87
CA ILE A 359 39.51 11.65 -0.99
C ILE A 359 40.47 10.49 -0.66
N GLN A 360 39.95 9.28 -0.43
CA GLN A 360 40.68 8.07 -0.05
C GLN A 360 40.40 6.97 -1.08
N ARG A 361 41.29 6.83 -2.07
CA ARG A 361 41.17 5.77 -3.09
C ARG A 361 41.44 4.39 -2.48
N GLY A 362 40.56 3.42 -2.70
CA GLY A 362 40.96 2.00 -2.69
C GLY A 362 40.01 0.96 -2.08
N GLU A 363 38.91 1.31 -1.43
CA GLU A 363 38.09 0.30 -0.70
C GLU A 363 36.78 -0.10 -1.40
N MET A 364 36.15 0.80 -2.14
CA MET A 364 34.97 0.52 -2.96
C MET A 364 35.09 1.26 -4.30
N GLU A 365 34.71 0.61 -5.40
CA GLU A 365 34.84 1.17 -6.74
C GLU A 365 33.50 1.08 -7.49
N PHE A 366 32.73 2.17 -7.46
CA PHE A 366 31.47 2.30 -8.19
C PHE A 366 31.69 3.12 -9.46
N ARG A 367 31.08 2.79 -10.59
CA ARG A 367 31.19 3.60 -11.82
C ARG A 367 30.26 4.81 -11.81
N PHE A 368 29.18 4.74 -11.04
CA PHE A 368 28.21 5.83 -10.90
C PHE A 368 27.45 5.78 -9.56
N ALA A 369 26.76 6.87 -9.23
CA ALA A 369 25.81 6.95 -8.13
C ALA A 369 24.41 7.41 -8.60
N ILE A 370 23.35 6.91 -7.98
CA ILE A 370 21.97 7.39 -8.18
C ILE A 370 21.42 7.86 -6.82
N LEU A 371 21.04 9.12 -6.74
CA LEU A 371 20.71 9.83 -5.52
C LEU A 371 19.27 10.34 -5.59
N CYS A 372 18.36 9.61 -4.98
CA CYS A 372 16.94 9.91 -5.02
C CYS A 372 16.48 10.65 -3.74
N SER A 373 15.90 11.84 -3.87
CA SER A 373 15.47 12.71 -2.76
C SER A 373 16.54 12.87 -1.66
N GLY A 374 17.81 13.03 -2.06
CA GLY A 374 18.94 13.18 -1.14
C GLY A 374 19.11 14.60 -0.62
N PHE A 375 19.94 14.75 0.41
CA PHE A 375 20.31 16.03 1.02
C PHE A 375 21.78 16.00 1.44
N ALA A 376 22.40 17.18 1.56
CA ALA A 376 23.79 17.32 1.94
C ALA A 376 23.97 17.35 3.46
N LEU A 377 24.43 16.24 4.04
CA LEU A 377 24.68 16.13 5.49
C LEU A 377 26.18 16.27 5.78
N LYS A 378 26.61 17.42 6.30
CA LYS A 378 28.03 17.75 6.61
C LYS A 378 29.03 17.51 5.46
N LEU A 379 28.54 17.28 4.24
CA LEU A 379 29.35 17.07 3.04
C LEU A 379 30.24 18.28 2.70
N PRO A 380 29.78 19.54 2.82
CA PRO A 380 30.64 20.69 2.58
C PRO A 380 31.86 20.73 3.51
N GLU A 381 31.69 20.30 4.77
CA GLU A 381 32.78 20.18 5.75
C GLU A 381 33.74 19.04 5.37
N LEU A 382 33.21 17.89 4.93
CA LEU A 382 33.99 16.74 4.47
C LEU A 382 34.84 17.08 3.23
N LEU A 383 34.28 17.88 2.32
CA LEU A 383 34.91 18.19 1.03
C LEU A 383 35.98 19.28 1.12
N ASN A 384 36.09 20.01 2.24
CA ASN A 384 37.03 21.13 2.42
C ASN A 384 37.03 22.13 1.23
N GLY A 385 35.85 22.40 0.67
CA GLY A 385 35.67 23.29 -0.50
C GLY A 385 35.92 22.65 -1.87
N GLY A 386 36.16 21.34 -1.94
CA GLY A 386 36.21 20.58 -3.19
C GLY A 386 34.83 20.15 -3.71
N LEU A 387 34.80 19.66 -4.96
CA LEU A 387 33.61 19.06 -5.59
C LEU A 387 33.79 17.56 -5.75
N ILE A 388 32.69 16.81 -5.70
CA ILE A 388 32.65 15.37 -5.95
C ILE A 388 32.76 15.13 -7.45
N LYS A 389 33.85 14.48 -7.87
CA LYS A 389 34.15 14.17 -9.27
C LYS A 389 33.71 12.74 -9.63
N TRP A 390 32.46 12.40 -9.30
CA TRP A 390 31.92 11.06 -9.53
C TRP A 390 30.61 11.12 -10.31
N PRO A 391 30.44 10.35 -11.39
CA PRO A 391 29.21 10.40 -12.17
C PRO A 391 27.99 10.07 -11.31
N SER A 392 27.01 10.97 -11.29
CA SER A 392 25.84 10.90 -10.44
C SER A 392 24.56 11.29 -11.18
N LEU A 393 23.47 10.63 -10.81
CA LEU A 393 22.11 10.97 -11.21
C LEU A 393 21.31 11.38 -9.99
N HIS A 394 20.88 12.63 -9.93
CA HIS A 394 20.07 13.19 -8.86
C HIS A 394 18.60 13.21 -9.27
N ILE A 395 17.73 12.56 -8.51
CA ILE A 395 16.30 12.44 -8.82
C ILE A 395 15.50 12.95 -7.64
N PHE A 396 14.71 14.00 -7.79
CA PHE A 396 13.96 14.55 -6.66
C PHE A 396 12.69 15.29 -7.07
N GLY A 397 11.81 15.50 -6.09
CA GLY A 397 10.55 16.22 -6.30
C GLY A 397 10.81 17.65 -6.80
N SER A 398 10.10 18.10 -7.84
CA SER A 398 10.11 19.49 -8.31
C SER A 398 9.50 20.44 -7.26
N ASP A 399 9.53 21.75 -7.53
CA ASP A 399 8.81 22.75 -6.73
C ASP A 399 7.29 22.48 -6.66
N HIS A 400 6.73 21.79 -7.66
CA HIS A 400 5.33 21.36 -7.71
C HIS A 400 5.10 19.96 -7.15
N GLY A 401 6.16 19.15 -7.02
CA GLY A 401 6.09 17.76 -6.57
C GLY A 401 5.70 17.59 -5.11
N LYS A 402 5.76 18.66 -4.30
CA LYS A 402 5.37 18.65 -2.87
C LYS A 402 6.03 17.51 -2.10
N ASP A 403 7.33 17.29 -2.29
CA ASP A 403 8.11 16.47 -1.34
C ASP A 403 8.05 17.15 0.02
N ARG A 404 7.32 16.54 0.96
CA ARG A 404 7.10 17.08 2.31
C ARG A 404 8.17 16.63 3.30
N GLN A 405 9.08 15.75 2.89
CA GLN A 405 10.14 15.22 3.75
C GLN A 405 11.45 15.94 3.45
N ILE A 406 11.85 15.97 2.18
CA ILE A 406 13.08 16.61 1.72
C ILE A 406 12.69 17.75 0.78
N ALA A 407 13.00 18.98 1.18
CA ALA A 407 12.76 20.14 0.34
C ALA A 407 13.58 20.02 -0.96
N ASN A 408 12.97 20.38 -2.09
CA ASN A 408 13.63 20.40 -3.41
C ASN A 408 15.00 21.11 -3.36
N GLN A 409 15.07 22.22 -2.62
CA GLN A 409 16.29 22.99 -2.41
C GLN A 409 17.44 22.17 -1.79
N ALA A 410 17.15 21.29 -0.83
CA ALA A 410 18.17 20.45 -0.20
C ALA A 410 18.78 19.44 -1.18
N SER A 411 17.96 18.91 -2.10
CA SER A 411 18.44 18.02 -3.17
C SER A 411 19.21 18.78 -4.25
N ARG A 412 18.82 20.02 -4.58
CA ARG A 412 19.62 20.90 -5.46
C ARG A 412 20.97 21.24 -4.86
N GLU A 413 21.01 21.55 -3.56
CA GLU A 413 22.25 21.79 -2.83
C GLU A 413 23.16 20.57 -2.87
N LEU A 414 22.62 19.37 -2.62
CA LEU A 414 23.40 18.14 -2.78
C LEU A 414 23.95 17.98 -4.20
N ALA A 415 23.13 18.22 -5.23
CA ALA A 415 23.57 18.13 -6.62
C ALA A 415 24.68 19.15 -6.97
N SER A 416 24.67 20.33 -6.34
CA SER A 416 25.69 21.37 -6.53
C SER A 416 27.06 21.04 -5.92
N LEU A 417 27.13 20.01 -5.07
CA LEU A 417 28.40 19.51 -4.51
C LEU A 417 29.12 18.54 -5.47
N PHE A 418 28.46 18.14 -6.55
CA PHE A 418 29.06 17.35 -7.63
C PHE A 418 29.54 18.29 -8.73
N ASP A 419 30.66 17.93 -9.36
CA ASP A 419 31.21 18.70 -10.48
C ASP A 419 30.21 18.76 -11.66
N ASP A 420 30.20 19.86 -12.42
CA ASP A 420 29.21 20.10 -13.50
C ASP A 420 29.19 18.98 -14.55
N GLY A 421 30.35 18.34 -14.81
CA GLY A 421 30.45 17.20 -15.72
C GLY A 421 30.02 15.85 -15.14
N CYS A 422 29.75 15.82 -13.83
CA CYS A 422 29.44 14.61 -13.07
C CYS A 422 27.98 14.53 -12.65
N SER A 423 27.23 15.63 -12.64
CA SER A 423 25.87 15.68 -12.10
C SER A 423 24.79 15.75 -13.18
N VAL A 424 23.90 14.76 -13.24
CA VAL A 424 22.66 14.79 -14.04
C VAL A 424 21.48 14.92 -13.10
N THR A 425 20.52 15.81 -13.39
CA THR A 425 19.34 16.04 -12.53
C THR A 425 18.03 15.71 -13.23
N ILE A 426 17.15 14.98 -12.55
CA ILE A 426 15.76 14.70 -12.93
C ILE A 426 14.84 15.25 -11.84
N GLN A 427 13.91 16.14 -12.21
CA GLN A 427 12.89 16.65 -11.30
C GLN A 427 11.51 16.09 -11.68
N HIS A 428 10.71 15.69 -10.68
CA HIS A 428 9.40 15.09 -10.92
C HIS A 428 8.31 15.60 -9.96
N ASP A 429 7.04 15.53 -10.38
CA ASP A 429 5.92 16.09 -9.61
C ASP A 429 5.28 15.10 -8.61
N SER A 430 6.01 14.06 -8.20
CA SER A 430 5.43 12.91 -7.47
C SER A 430 5.77 12.84 -5.97
N GLY A 431 6.38 13.89 -5.42
CA GLY A 431 6.75 13.98 -4.00
C GLY A 431 7.94 13.11 -3.62
N HIS A 432 7.92 12.56 -2.41
CA HIS A 432 9.02 11.78 -1.84
C HIS A 432 9.01 10.32 -2.33
N ILE A 433 9.28 10.09 -3.62
CA ILE A 433 9.29 8.76 -4.24
C ILE A 433 10.39 8.65 -5.30
N ILE A 434 10.74 7.43 -5.71
CA ILE A 434 11.49 7.18 -6.94
C ILE A 434 10.49 7.09 -8.10
N PRO A 435 10.58 7.92 -9.15
CA PRO A 435 9.62 7.91 -10.24
C PRO A 435 9.81 6.66 -11.13
N THR A 436 8.76 5.85 -11.26
CA THR A 436 8.80 4.57 -12.01
C THR A 436 8.12 4.63 -13.38
N ARG A 437 7.63 5.80 -13.78
CA ARG A 437 6.89 6.00 -15.03
C ARG A 437 7.66 6.91 -15.99
N SER A 438 7.35 6.76 -17.27
CA SER A 438 7.79 7.70 -18.31
C SER A 438 7.29 9.12 -17.97
N PRO A 439 8.09 10.18 -18.24
CA PRO A 439 9.39 10.16 -18.94
C PRO A 439 10.60 9.87 -18.03
N TYR A 440 10.41 9.79 -16.72
CA TYR A 440 11.52 9.74 -15.76
C TYR A 440 12.27 8.41 -15.78
N ILE A 441 11.54 7.29 -15.88
CA ILE A 441 12.16 5.96 -15.95
C ILE A 441 13.03 5.80 -17.20
N ASP A 442 12.68 6.49 -18.28
CA ASP A 442 13.45 6.45 -19.53
C ASP A 442 14.75 7.25 -19.39
N GLN A 443 14.71 8.42 -18.75
CA GLN A 443 15.92 9.19 -18.42
C GLN A 443 16.88 8.43 -17.47
N ILE A 444 16.34 7.65 -16.53
CA ILE A 444 17.16 6.78 -15.66
C ILE A 444 17.85 5.71 -16.50
N LYS A 445 17.14 5.08 -17.45
CA LYS A 445 17.73 4.10 -18.37
C LYS A 445 18.83 4.75 -19.24
N ASP A 446 18.58 5.94 -19.77
CA ASP A 446 19.56 6.67 -20.60
C ASP A 446 20.83 7.04 -19.84
N PHE A 447 20.72 7.32 -18.53
CA PHE A 447 21.89 7.50 -17.67
C PHE A 447 22.67 6.20 -17.50
N LEU A 448 21.98 5.11 -17.15
CA LEU A 448 22.60 3.80 -16.92
C LEU A 448 23.28 3.24 -18.17
N GLN A 449 22.71 3.46 -19.35
CA GLN A 449 23.29 3.04 -20.64
C GLN A 449 24.66 3.64 -20.95
N ARG A 450 25.08 4.70 -20.25
CA ARG A 450 26.44 5.26 -20.40
C ARG A 450 27.52 4.40 -19.74
N PHE A 451 27.10 3.45 -18.91
CA PHE A 451 27.97 2.58 -18.12
C PHE A 451 27.77 1.08 -18.45
N LEU A 452 26.71 0.72 -19.16
CA LEU A 452 26.57 -0.62 -19.77
C LEU A 452 27.37 -0.67 -21.07
#